data_AF-A0A5E4C3Y5-F1
#
_entry.id   AF-A0A5E4C3Y5-F1
#
_cell.length_a   1.000
_cell.length_b   1.000
_cell.length_c   1.000
_cell.angle_alpha   90.00
_cell.angle_beta   90.00
_cell.angle_gamma   90.00
#
_symmetry.space_group_name_H-M   'P 1'
#
loop_
_entity.id
_entity.type
_entity.pdbx_description
1 polymer ?
#
loop_
_entity_poly.entity_id
_entity_poly.type
_entity_poly.pdbx_seq_one_letter_code
_entity_poly.pdbx_strand_id
1 'polypeptide(L)'
;MGSGLMNLPPSILNNPNIPPEVISNLQAGRLGSTIFVANLDFKVGWKKLKEVFSIAGTVKRADIKEDKDGKSRGMGTVTFEQAIEAVQAISMFNGQFLFDRPMHVKMDDKSVPHEDYRSHDSKTPQLPRK
;
A
#
# COMPACT_ATOMS: atom_id res chain seq x y z
N MET A 1 8.29 25.93 -19.25
CA MET A 1 7.47 25.26 -18.22
C MET A 1 8.37 24.29 -17.47
N GLY A 2 8.76 24.60 -16.23
CA GLY A 2 9.51 23.65 -15.40
C GLY A 2 8.57 22.53 -15.00
N SER A 3 8.77 21.34 -15.54
CA SER A 3 8.15 20.12 -15.03
C SER A 3 8.51 20.05 -13.54
N GLY A 4 7.52 20.25 -12.68
CA GLY A 4 7.68 20.19 -11.23
C GLY A 4 8.08 18.76 -10.86
N LEU A 5 9.38 18.49 -10.85
CA LEU A 5 9.92 17.27 -10.31
C LEU A 5 9.48 17.24 -8.84
N MET A 6 8.61 16.29 -8.48
CA MET A 6 8.27 16.01 -7.10
C MET A 6 9.58 15.95 -6.32
N ASN A 7 9.79 16.86 -5.37
CA ASN A 7 11.06 16.95 -4.66
C ASN A 7 11.16 15.76 -3.69
N LEU A 8 11.74 14.65 -4.16
CA LEU A 8 11.83 13.41 -3.41
C LEU A 8 12.96 13.50 -2.38
N PRO A 9 12.74 13.03 -1.13
CA PRO A 9 13.81 13.01 -0.15
C PRO A 9 14.92 12.04 -0.59
N PRO A 10 16.20 12.35 -0.28
CA PRO A 10 17.34 11.54 -0.71
C PRO A 10 17.31 10.11 -0.15
N SER A 11 16.60 9.90 0.97
CA SER A 11 16.36 8.59 1.58
C SER A 11 15.54 7.65 0.69
N ILE A 12 14.77 8.19 -0.25
CA ILE A 12 14.00 7.43 -1.25
C ILE A 12 14.84 7.21 -2.51
N LEU A 13 15.58 8.23 -2.93
CA LEU A 13 16.42 8.18 -4.13
C LEU A 13 17.58 7.18 -4.01
N ASN A 14 18.18 7.07 -2.81
CA ASN A 14 19.33 6.20 -2.56
C ASN A 14 18.96 4.90 -1.82
N ASN A 15 17.67 4.52 -1.80
CA ASN A 15 17.25 3.32 -1.08
C ASN A 15 17.45 2.05 -1.91
N PRO A 16 18.28 1.08 -1.47
CA PRO A 16 18.46 -0.17 -2.20
C PRO A 16 17.18 -1.04 -2.25
N ASN A 17 16.20 -0.77 -1.39
CA ASN A 17 14.92 -1.47 -1.40
C ASN A 17 13.95 -0.97 -2.48
N ILE A 18 14.22 0.18 -3.10
CA ILE A 18 13.36 0.76 -4.12
C ILE A 18 14.06 0.65 -5.48
N PRO A 19 13.49 -0.09 -6.45
CA PRO A 19 14.08 -0.15 -7.78
C PRO A 19 14.01 1.23 -8.46
N PRO A 20 15.02 1.61 -9.26
CA PRO A 20 15.09 2.93 -9.91
C PRO A 20 13.92 3.20 -10.86
N GLU A 21 13.29 2.15 -11.37
CA GLU A 21 12.07 2.23 -12.18
C GLU A 21 10.88 2.77 -11.38
N VAL A 22 10.76 2.41 -10.10
CA VAL A 22 9.71 2.96 -9.21
C VAL A 22 9.95 4.45 -8.99
N ILE A 23 11.20 4.87 -8.74
CA ILE A 23 11.53 6.30 -8.57
C ILE A 23 11.18 7.10 -9.85
N SER A 24 11.57 6.57 -11.01
CA SER A 24 11.27 7.19 -12.31
C SER A 24 9.77 7.30 -12.56
N ASN A 25 9.00 6.23 -12.31
CA ASN A 25 7.55 6.24 -12.50
C ASN A 25 6.84 7.14 -11.48
N LEU A 26 7.37 7.28 -10.26
CA LEU A 26 6.86 8.22 -9.25
C LEU A 26 6.99 9.65 -9.73
N GLN A 27 8.18 10.03 -10.23
CA GLN A 27 8.44 11.37 -10.77
C GLN A 27 7.60 11.67 -12.01
N ALA A 28 7.31 10.65 -12.82
CA ALA A 28 6.44 10.75 -13.99
C ALA A 28 4.94 10.73 -13.67
N GLY A 29 4.53 10.56 -12.40
CA GLY A 29 3.13 10.43 -12.00
C GLY A 29 2.45 9.17 -12.54
N ARG A 30 3.22 8.13 -12.87
CA ARG A 30 2.74 6.86 -13.45
C ARG A 30 2.58 5.75 -12.41
N LEU A 31 2.92 6.00 -11.15
CA LEU A 31 2.68 5.06 -10.06
C LEU A 31 1.35 5.29 -9.37
N GLY A 32 0.72 4.19 -8.99
CA GLY A 32 -0.38 4.22 -8.03
C GLY A 32 0.11 4.43 -6.59
N SER A 33 -0.84 4.67 -5.70
CA SER A 33 -0.62 4.80 -4.26
C SER A 33 -0.82 3.49 -3.51
N THR A 34 -0.82 2.33 -4.19
CA THR A 34 -1.02 1.03 -3.55
C THR A 34 0.27 0.23 -3.48
N ILE A 35 0.52 -0.34 -2.31
CA ILE A 35 1.60 -1.28 -2.07
C ILE A 35 1.06 -2.68 -1.83
N PHE A 36 1.86 -3.66 -2.17
CA PHE A 36 1.65 -5.06 -1.84
C PHE A 36 2.60 -5.47 -0.73
N VAL A 37 2.06 -6.10 0.30
CA VAL A 37 2.79 -6.61 1.45
C VAL A 37 2.70 -8.13 1.47
N ALA A 38 3.84 -8.80 1.57
CA ALA A 38 3.97 -10.24 1.61
C ALA A 38 4.77 -10.70 2.84
N ASN A 39 4.73 -12.01 3.10
CA ASN A 39 5.42 -12.65 4.23
C ASN A 39 4.95 -12.14 5.61
N LEU A 40 3.69 -11.73 5.71
CA LEU A 40 3.07 -11.34 6.97
C LEU A 40 2.78 -12.57 7.84
N ASP A 41 2.87 -12.40 9.16
CA ASP A 41 2.39 -13.40 10.10
C ASP A 41 0.87 -13.58 10.00
N PHE A 42 0.38 -14.80 10.23
CA PHE A 42 -1.04 -15.12 10.15
C PHE A 42 -1.89 -14.37 11.20
N LYS A 43 -1.26 -13.91 12.29
CA LYS A 43 -1.88 -13.06 13.31
C LYS A 43 -2.03 -11.61 12.85
N VAL A 44 -1.33 -11.18 11.79
CA VAL A 44 -1.42 -9.82 11.26
C VAL A 44 -2.70 -9.68 10.45
N GLY A 45 -3.67 -8.98 11.03
CA GLY A 45 -4.88 -8.54 10.32
C GLY A 45 -4.71 -7.17 9.66
N TRP A 46 -5.69 -6.80 8.83
CA TRP A 46 -5.73 -5.51 8.12
C TRP A 46 -5.66 -4.31 9.07
N LYS A 47 -6.22 -4.42 10.28
CA LYS A 47 -6.17 -3.36 11.31
C LYS A 47 -4.73 -3.04 11.70
N LYS A 48 -3.96 -4.08 12.05
CA LYS A 48 -2.56 -3.93 12.45
C LYS A 48 -1.70 -3.44 11.29
N LEU A 49 -1.97 -3.93 10.08
CA LEU A 49 -1.32 -3.44 8.87
C LEU A 49 -1.57 -1.93 8.70
N LYS A 50 -2.82 -1.49 8.77
CA LYS A 50 -3.17 -0.07 8.69
C LYS A 50 -2.43 0.77 9.74
N GLU A 51 -2.41 0.34 11.00
CA GLU A 51 -1.72 1.06 12.08
C GLU A 51 -0.22 1.20 11.83
N VAL A 52 0.45 0.12 11.45
CA VAL A 52 1.90 0.13 11.19
C VAL A 52 2.22 1.02 10.00
N PHE A 53 1.50 0.84 8.89
CA PHE A 53 1.72 1.57 7.66
C PHE A 53 1.29 3.04 7.75
N SER A 54 0.46 3.40 8.73
CA SER A 54 0.10 4.80 9.00
C SER A 54 1.28 5.69 9.41
N ILE A 55 2.41 5.10 9.81
CA ILE A 55 3.65 5.83 10.14
C ILE A 55 4.31 6.39 8.87
N ALA A 56 4.13 5.72 7.72
CA ALA A 56 4.66 6.20 6.44
C ALA A 56 3.75 7.24 5.78
N GLY A 57 2.44 7.24 6.06
CA GLY A 57 1.49 8.18 5.50
C GLY A 57 0.02 7.84 5.77
N THR A 58 -0.89 8.53 5.09
CA THR A 58 -2.34 8.39 5.25
C THR A 58 -2.85 7.17 4.49
N VAL A 59 -3.19 6.11 5.24
CA VAL A 59 -3.76 4.87 4.68
C VAL A 59 -5.26 5.05 4.38
N LYS A 60 -5.61 5.09 3.09
CA LYS A 60 -7.00 5.05 2.60
C LYS A 60 -7.64 3.70 2.84
N ARG A 61 -6.95 2.62 2.47
CA ARG A 61 -7.49 1.26 2.47
C ARG A 61 -6.41 0.24 2.82
N ALA A 62 -6.77 -0.80 3.56
CA ALA A 62 -5.89 -1.93 3.86
C ALA A 62 -6.71 -3.21 3.83
N ASP A 63 -6.26 -4.19 3.04
CA ASP A 63 -6.93 -5.49 2.88
C ASP A 63 -5.90 -6.61 3.06
N ILE A 64 -6.34 -7.72 3.67
CA ILE A 64 -5.55 -8.95 3.77
C ILE A 64 -6.09 -9.93 2.73
N LYS A 65 -5.17 -10.57 2.01
CA LYS A 65 -5.51 -11.65 1.08
C LYS A 65 -5.68 -12.94 1.86
N GLU A 66 -6.91 -13.43 1.89
CA GLU A 66 -7.29 -14.71 2.47
C GLU A 66 -7.30 -15.80 1.39
N ASP A 67 -7.10 -17.05 1.80
CA ASP A 67 -7.21 -18.24 0.96
C ASP A 67 -8.68 -18.69 0.85
N LYS A 68 -8.95 -19.73 0.06
CA LYS A 68 -10.29 -20.31 -0.12
C LYS A 68 -10.89 -20.82 1.19
N ASP A 69 -10.04 -21.25 2.12
CA ASP A 69 -10.41 -21.67 3.47
C ASP A 69 -10.64 -20.50 4.45
N GLY A 70 -10.57 -19.24 3.99
CA GLY A 70 -10.71 -18.05 4.85
C GLY A 70 -9.52 -17.81 5.78
N LYS A 71 -8.38 -18.48 5.54
CA LYS A 71 -7.13 -18.26 6.28
C LYS A 71 -6.31 -17.18 5.61
N SER A 72 -5.74 -16.27 6.38
CA SER A 72 -4.80 -15.27 5.87
C SER A 72 -3.64 -15.98 5.13
N ARG A 73 -3.29 -15.52 3.93
CA ARG A 73 -2.13 -16.08 3.19
C ARG A 73 -0.81 -15.41 3.58
N GLY A 74 -0.82 -14.60 4.63
CA GLY A 74 0.33 -13.76 4.99
C GLY A 74 0.64 -12.72 3.90
N MET A 75 -0.38 -12.26 3.18
CA MET A 75 -0.26 -11.26 2.13
C MET A 75 -1.38 -10.23 2.27
N GLY A 76 -1.13 -9.00 1.87
CA GLY A 76 -2.09 -7.91 1.91
C GLY A 76 -1.75 -6.78 0.94
N THR A 77 -2.66 -5.82 0.83
CA THR A 77 -2.49 -4.61 0.04
C THR A 77 -2.86 -3.40 0.87
N VAL A 78 -2.10 -2.32 0.72
CA VAL A 78 -2.35 -1.05 1.42
C VAL A 78 -2.37 0.07 0.39
N THR A 79 -3.45 0.82 0.34
CA THR A 79 -3.61 1.99 -0.51
C THR A 79 -3.47 3.25 0.33
N PHE A 80 -2.55 4.11 -0.08
CA PHE A 80 -2.29 5.42 0.50
C PHE A 80 -3.03 6.53 -0.25
N GLU A 81 -3.02 7.72 0.34
CA GLU A 81 -3.53 8.90 -0.32
C GLU A 81 -2.65 9.33 -1.50
N GLN A 82 -1.32 9.23 -1.38
CA GLN A 82 -0.36 9.62 -2.42
C GLN A 82 0.63 8.50 -2.75
N ALA A 83 1.10 8.49 -4.00
CA ALA A 83 2.12 7.54 -4.45
C ALA A 83 3.46 7.69 -3.71
N ILE A 84 3.80 8.90 -3.27
CA ILE A 84 5.03 9.15 -2.49
C ILE A 84 5.00 8.42 -1.14
N GLU A 85 3.85 8.40 -0.47
CA GLU A 85 3.66 7.72 0.81
C GLU A 85 3.80 6.20 0.64
N ALA A 86 3.28 5.66 -0.47
CA ALA A 86 3.48 4.27 -0.85
C ALA A 86 4.96 3.92 -1.06
N VAL A 87 5.71 4.75 -1.78
CA VAL A 87 7.17 4.56 -1.97
C VAL A 87 7.91 4.64 -0.64
N GLN A 88 7.55 5.60 0.21
CA GLN A 88 8.12 5.76 1.54
C GLN A 88 7.85 4.55 2.42
N ALA A 89 6.64 4.00 2.36
CA ALA A 89 6.31 2.77 3.07
C ALA A 89 7.17 1.58 2.62
N ILE A 90 7.45 1.45 1.33
CA ILE A 90 8.35 0.40 0.81
C ILE A 90 9.75 0.59 1.38
N SER A 91 10.30 1.80 1.29
CA SER A 91 11.62 2.13 1.85
C SER A 91 11.75 1.80 3.34
N MET A 92 10.71 2.11 4.12
CA MET A 92 10.73 1.98 5.57
C MET A 92 10.46 0.55 6.04
N PHE A 93 9.51 -0.15 5.41
CA PHE A 93 8.99 -1.43 5.91
C PHE A 93 9.47 -2.65 5.13
N ASN A 94 10.05 -2.48 3.95
CA ASN A 94 10.64 -3.62 3.23
C ASN A 94 11.81 -4.19 4.03
N GLY A 95 11.75 -5.49 4.33
CA GLY A 95 12.73 -6.19 5.17
C GLY A 95 12.58 -5.96 6.67
N GLN A 96 11.63 -5.13 7.12
CA GLN A 96 11.37 -4.94 8.55
C GLN A 96 10.65 -6.14 9.16
N PHE A 97 11.00 -6.48 10.40
CA PHE A 97 10.34 -7.55 11.13
C PHE A 97 9.02 -7.06 11.72
N LEU A 98 7.93 -7.72 11.36
CA LEU A 98 6.64 -7.57 12.02
C LEU A 98 6.30 -8.89 12.70
N PHE A 99 6.27 -8.87 14.03
CA PHE A 99 6.35 -10.09 14.84
C PHE A 99 7.66 -10.85 14.55
N ASP A 100 7.58 -12.12 14.19
CA ASP A 100 8.73 -13.00 13.98
C ASP A 100 9.10 -13.14 12.48
N ARG A 101 8.44 -12.37 11.60
CA ARG A 101 8.60 -12.50 10.14
C ARG A 101 9.01 -11.19 9.48
N PRO A 102 10.02 -11.20 8.59
CA PRO A 102 10.39 -10.02 7.82
C PRO A 102 9.34 -9.75 6.73
N MET A 103 8.80 -8.54 6.68
CA MET A 103 7.83 -8.14 5.69
C MET A 103 8.51 -7.89 4.34
N HIS A 104 7.83 -8.28 3.26
CA HIS A 104 8.24 -7.93 1.91
C HIS A 104 7.26 -6.91 1.36
N VAL A 105 7.72 -5.68 1.12
CA VAL A 105 6.87 -4.58 0.67
C VAL A 105 7.31 -4.15 -0.71
N LYS A 106 6.36 -4.02 -1.65
CA LYS A 106 6.63 -3.60 -3.03
C LYS A 106 5.48 -2.79 -3.61
N MET A 107 5.75 -2.07 -4.69
CA MET A 107 4.71 -1.38 -5.45
C MET A 107 3.71 -2.38 -6.04
N ASP A 108 2.43 -2.05 -5.99
CA ASP A 108 1.40 -2.83 -6.65
C ASP A 108 1.29 -2.40 -8.12
N ASP A 109 1.72 -3.29 -9.02
CA ASP A 109 1.70 -3.12 -10.48
C ASP A 109 0.28 -2.96 -11.04
N LYS A 110 -0.74 -3.43 -10.31
CA LYS A 110 -2.15 -3.36 -10.71
C LYS A 110 -2.86 -2.10 -10.23
N SER A 111 -2.16 -1.22 -9.51
CA SER A 111 -2.68 0.08 -9.11
C SER A 111 -2.55 1.12 -10.22
N VAL A 112 -3.02 0.76 -11.41
CA VAL A 112 -3.46 1.79 -12.36
C VAL A 112 -4.57 2.59 -11.66
N PRO A 113 -4.59 3.93 -11.75
CA PRO A 113 -5.65 4.75 -11.17
C PRO A 113 -6.96 4.35 -11.85
N HIS A 114 -7.69 3.42 -11.25
CA HIS A 114 -9.05 3.17 -11.64
C HIS A 114 -9.86 4.32 -11.05
N GLU A 115 -10.14 5.31 -11.90
CA GLU A 115 -11.05 6.44 -11.68
C GLU A 115 -12.52 5.97 -11.54
N ASP A 116 -12.73 4.79 -10.95
CA ASP A 116 -13.99 4.10 -10.79
C ASP A 116 -14.02 3.43 -9.41
N TYR A 117 -13.80 4.23 -8.34
CA TYR A 117 -14.34 3.85 -7.04
C TYR A 117 -15.87 4.05 -7.04
N ARG A 118 -16.56 3.35 -7.95
CA ARG A 118 -17.99 3.11 -7.85
C ARG A 118 -18.16 1.65 -7.43
N SER A 119 -18.58 1.47 -6.17
CA SER A 119 -19.13 0.24 -5.58
C SER A 119 -18.15 -0.69 -4.88
N HIS A 120 -18.00 -0.54 -3.55
CA HIS A 120 -18.28 -1.60 -2.56
C HIS A 120 -18.08 -1.09 -1.11
N ASP A 121 -18.96 -0.18 -0.67
CA ASP A 121 -19.44 -0.19 0.72
C ASP A 121 -20.97 -0.29 0.67
N SER A 122 -21.46 -1.45 0.24
CA SER A 122 -22.86 -1.82 0.35
C SER A 122 -23.07 -2.66 1.61
N LYS A 123 -22.80 -2.09 2.79
CA LYS A 123 -23.33 -2.60 4.08
C LYS A 123 -23.64 -1.45 5.05
N THR A 124 -24.60 -0.62 4.67
CA THR A 124 -25.58 -0.13 5.64
C THR A 124 -26.95 -0.70 5.27
N PRO A 125 -27.65 -1.43 6.16
CA PRO A 125 -28.97 -1.99 5.88
C PRO A 125 -30.00 -0.88 5.61
N GLN A 126 -30.69 -0.95 4.49
CA GLN A 126 -31.88 -0.13 4.23
C GLN A 126 -32.99 -0.56 5.19
N LEU A 127 -33.46 0.35 6.04
CA LEU A 127 -34.73 0.15 6.75
C LEU A 127 -35.91 0.39 5.78
N PRO A 128 -36.95 -0.47 5.80
CA PRO A 128 -38.06 -0.38 4.87
C PRO A 128 -38.95 0.84 5.14
N ARG A 129 -39.36 1.49 4.05
CA ARG A 129 -40.39 2.54 4.01
C ARG A 129 -41.72 2.02 4.56
N LYS A 130 -42.35 2.83 5.41
CA LYS A 130 -43.80 2.85 5.57
C LYS A 130 -44.27 4.26 5.90
#